data_AF-D0GK87-F1
#
_entry.id   AF-D0GK87-F1
#
_cell.length_a   1.000
_cell.length_b   1.000
_cell.length_c   1.000
_cell.angle_alpha   90.00
_cell.angle_beta   90.00
_cell.angle_gamma   90.00
#
_symmetry.space_group_name_H-M   'P 1'
#
loop_
_entity.id
_entity.type
_entity.pdbx_description
1 polymer ?
#
loop_
_entity_poly.entity_id
_entity_poly.type
_entity_poly.pdbx_seq_one_letter_code
_entity_poly.pdbx_strand_id
1 'polypeptide(L)'
;MAQSLKKIGGAIYNEKYKSGVYEAIKDVVKRPINNKVQFEGITLIIPENTYINQKGGSIVDIKTGYGLPINFNSSGSCTTKKVENKIYGILYNEMIPGVEEIAQKIIKANGFTKTCSK
;
A
#
# COMPACT_ATOMS: atom_id res chain seq x y z
N MET A 1 -8.45 5.21 20.27
CA MET A 1 -7.79 6.25 19.45
C MET A 1 -6.35 5.91 19.04
N ALA A 2 -5.55 5.21 19.85
CA ALA A 2 -4.16 4.86 19.48
C ALA A 2 -4.04 3.75 18.41
N GLN A 3 -4.91 2.74 18.42
CA GLN A 3 -4.89 1.63 17.45
C GLN A 3 -5.34 2.03 16.03
N SER A 4 -6.12 3.10 15.88
CA SER A 4 -6.59 3.56 14.56
C SER A 4 -5.46 4.23 13.77
N LEU A 5 -4.57 4.98 14.41
CA LEU A 5 -3.42 5.60 13.75
C LEU A 5 -2.38 4.57 13.30
N LYS A 6 -2.21 3.49 14.07
CA LYS A 6 -1.25 2.40 13.79
C LYS A 6 -1.48 1.76 12.41
N LYS A 7 -2.74 1.65 11.99
CA LYS A 7 -3.17 0.95 10.76
C LYS A 7 -3.20 1.84 9.51
N ILE A 8 -2.81 3.10 9.64
CA ILE A 8 -2.80 4.06 8.51
C ILE A 8 -1.35 4.20 8.05
N GLY A 9 -1.13 4.35 6.76
CA GLY A 9 0.23 4.57 6.21
C GLY A 9 0.96 5.78 6.80
N GLY A 10 0.22 6.73 7.41
CA GLY A 10 0.77 7.88 8.14
C GLY A 10 1.37 7.56 9.52
N ALA A 11 1.26 6.31 10.02
CA ALA A 11 1.85 5.90 11.29
C ALA A 11 3.36 6.16 11.36
N ILE A 12 4.06 6.17 10.22
CA ILE A 12 5.49 6.40 10.13
C ILE A 12 5.92 7.80 10.61
N TYR A 13 5.03 8.79 10.53
CA TYR A 13 5.31 10.16 10.97
C TYR A 13 5.12 10.36 12.49
N ASN A 14 4.62 9.34 13.20
CA ASN A 14 4.53 9.35 14.64
C ASN A 14 5.79 8.68 15.23
N GLU A 15 6.55 9.41 16.04
CA GLU A 15 7.82 8.92 16.62
C GLU A 15 7.66 7.57 17.35
N LYS A 16 6.53 7.36 18.04
CA LYS A 16 6.24 6.11 18.75
C LYS A 16 6.13 4.90 17.83
N TYR A 17 5.68 5.10 16.58
CA TYR A 17 5.39 4.02 15.65
C TYR A 17 6.40 3.91 14.51
N LYS A 18 7.17 4.97 14.25
CA LYS A 18 8.14 5.08 13.16
C LYS A 18 9.03 3.85 13.04
N SER A 19 9.72 3.46 14.12
CA SER A 19 10.62 2.29 14.11
C SER A 19 9.88 0.99 13.76
N GLY A 20 8.70 0.76 14.34
CA GLY A 20 7.88 -0.42 14.04
C GLY A 20 7.40 -0.47 12.59
N VAL A 21 7.06 0.68 11.99
CA VAL A 21 6.69 0.76 10.58
C VAL A 21 7.89 0.45 9.67
N TYR A 22 9.08 0.94 9.99
CA TYR A 22 10.30 0.62 9.23
C TYR A 22 10.62 -0.87 9.25
N GLU A 23 10.52 -1.52 10.41
CA GLU A 23 10.73 -2.96 10.52
C GLU A 23 9.67 -3.75 9.74
N ALA A 24 8.42 -3.31 9.76
CA ALA A 24 7.36 -3.90 8.93
C ALA A 24 7.66 -3.77 7.43
N ILE A 25 8.14 -2.61 6.97
CA ILE A 25 8.53 -2.40 5.56
C ILE A 25 9.68 -3.35 5.16
N LYS A 26 10.74 -3.45 5.98
CA LYS A 26 11.89 -4.34 5.72
C LYS A 26 11.52 -5.82 5.65
N ASP A 27 10.50 -6.24 6.40
CA ASP A 27 9.99 -7.60 6.35
C ASP A 27 9.09 -7.79 5.11
N VAL A 28 8.12 -6.90 4.89
CA VAL A 28 7.17 -6.97 3.77
C VAL A 28 7.84 -6.91 2.41
N VAL A 29 8.90 -6.12 2.24
CA VAL A 29 9.62 -6.01 0.95
C VAL A 29 10.21 -7.34 0.46
N LYS A 30 10.50 -8.27 1.40
CA LYS A 30 11.07 -9.59 1.11
C LYS A 30 10.00 -10.65 0.80
N ARG A 31 8.72 -10.35 1.06
CA ARG A 31 7.62 -11.29 0.89
C ARG A 31 7.22 -11.43 -0.59
N PRO A 32 6.71 -12.60 -1.00
CA PRO A 32 6.15 -12.75 -2.33
C PRO A 32 4.85 -11.95 -2.51
N ILE A 33 4.55 -11.61 -3.76
CA ILE A 33 3.37 -10.83 -4.16
C ILE A 33 2.38 -11.77 -4.82
N ASN A 34 1.57 -12.44 -4.00
CA ASN A 34 0.61 -13.43 -4.47
C ASN A 34 -0.73 -13.37 -3.70
N ASN A 35 -0.85 -12.48 -2.71
CA ASN A 35 -2.05 -12.38 -1.88
C ASN A 35 -3.12 -11.57 -2.60
N LYS A 36 -4.27 -12.19 -2.87
CA LYS A 36 -5.38 -11.56 -3.60
C LYS A 36 -6.37 -10.96 -2.62
N VAL A 37 -6.65 -9.66 -2.76
CA VAL A 37 -7.56 -8.91 -1.88
C VAL A 37 -8.57 -8.13 -2.71
N GLN A 38 -9.83 -8.07 -2.27
CA GLN A 38 -10.84 -7.22 -2.89
C GLN A 38 -10.77 -5.78 -2.36
N PHE A 39 -10.82 -4.82 -3.29
CA PHE A 39 -10.88 -3.39 -3.01
C PHE A 39 -11.88 -2.73 -3.98
N GLU A 40 -12.97 -2.19 -3.44
CA GLU A 40 -13.97 -1.41 -4.20
C GLU A 40 -14.50 -2.05 -5.52
N GLY A 41 -14.50 -3.39 -5.57
CA GLY A 41 -14.98 -4.18 -6.71
C GLY A 41 -13.89 -4.68 -7.66
N ILE A 42 -12.61 -4.43 -7.37
CA ILE A 42 -11.49 -5.05 -8.08
C ILE A 42 -10.71 -6.01 -7.18
N THR A 43 -10.05 -6.99 -7.81
CA THR A 43 -9.07 -7.85 -7.14
C THR A 43 -7.67 -7.28 -7.34
N LEU A 44 -6.95 -7.07 -6.24
CA LEU A 44 -5.56 -6.61 -6.21
C LEU A 44 -4.64 -7.69 -5.64
N ILE A 45 -3.45 -7.84 -6.22
CA ILE A 45 -2.39 -8.72 -5.74
C ILE A 45 -1.40 -7.89 -4.91
N ILE A 46 -1.26 -8.22 -3.63
CA ILE A 46 -0.41 -7.51 -2.66
C ILE A 46 0.56 -8.50 -1.98
N PRO A 47 1.52 -8.03 -1.15
CA PRO A 47 2.41 -8.93 -0.41
C PRO A 47 1.66 -9.90 0.50
N GLU A 48 2.23 -11.09 0.72
CA GLU A 48 1.71 -12.05 1.69
C GLU A 48 1.56 -11.45 3.10
N ASN A 49 0.59 -11.98 3.84
CA ASN A 49 0.28 -11.56 5.21
C ASN A 49 0.02 -10.05 5.34
N THR A 50 -0.60 -9.46 4.33
CA THR A 50 -1.08 -8.08 4.36
C THR A 50 -2.56 -8.00 3.98
N TYR A 51 -3.24 -6.91 4.34
CA TYR A 51 -4.60 -6.63 3.90
C TYR A 51 -4.76 -5.14 3.55
N ILE A 52 -5.82 -4.79 2.82
CA ILE A 52 -6.14 -3.40 2.53
C ILE A 52 -7.17 -2.89 3.54
N ASN A 53 -6.85 -1.79 4.22
CA ASN A 53 -7.80 -1.09 5.08
C ASN A 53 -8.84 -0.36 4.21
N GLN A 54 -10.06 -0.89 4.11
CA GLN A 54 -11.09 -0.36 3.21
C GLN A 54 -11.48 1.11 3.47
N LYS A 55 -11.30 1.64 4.68
CA LYS A 55 -11.59 3.06 4.96
C LYS A 55 -10.54 4.03 4.42
N GLY A 56 -9.29 3.61 4.36
CA GLY A 56 -8.15 4.48 4.03
C GLY A 56 -7.31 4.02 2.85
N GLY A 57 -7.58 2.84 2.30
CA GLY A 57 -6.82 2.24 1.21
C GLY A 57 -5.41 1.77 1.58
N SER A 58 -4.94 1.99 2.81
CA SER A 58 -3.59 1.60 3.25
C SER A 58 -3.41 0.08 3.25
N ILE A 59 -2.26 -0.38 2.79
CA ILE A 59 -1.82 -1.76 3.04
C ILE A 59 -1.42 -1.86 4.52
N VAL A 60 -1.90 -2.89 5.20
CA VAL A 60 -1.58 -3.15 6.61
C VAL A 60 -0.93 -4.53 6.73
N ASP A 61 0.20 -4.58 7.39
CA ASP A 61 0.86 -5.83 7.74
C ASP A 61 0.08 -6.54 8.85
N ILE A 62 -0.34 -7.80 8.62
CA ILE A 62 -1.14 -8.57 9.58
C ILE A 62 -0.30 -8.89 10.82
N LYS A 63 0.98 -9.23 10.64
CA LYS A 63 1.88 -9.65 11.72
C LYS A 63 2.06 -8.56 12.77
N THR A 64 2.31 -7.33 12.33
CA THR A 64 2.59 -6.22 13.24
C THR A 64 1.38 -5.31 13.46
N GLY A 65 0.41 -5.31 12.56
CA GLY A 65 -0.73 -4.38 12.54
C GLY A 65 -0.38 -2.96 12.09
N TYR A 66 0.81 -2.73 11.53
CA TYR A 66 1.22 -1.42 11.01
C TYR A 66 0.74 -1.19 9.58
N GLY A 67 0.17 -0.01 9.34
CA GLY A 67 -0.09 0.49 8.01
C GLY A 67 1.22 0.89 7.33
N LEU A 68 1.45 0.34 6.14
CA LEU A 68 2.53 0.78 5.26
C LEU A 68 2.12 2.08 4.56
N PRO A 69 3.07 2.97 4.24
CA PRO A 69 2.83 4.23 3.53
C PRO A 69 2.57 4.00 2.02
N ILE A 70 1.65 3.09 1.71
CA ILE A 70 1.16 2.70 0.38
C ILE A 70 -0.36 2.61 0.47
N ASN A 71 -1.07 3.39 -0.35
CA ASN A 71 -2.52 3.48 -0.33
C ASN A 71 -3.12 3.30 -1.72
N PHE A 72 -4.26 2.60 -1.78
CA PHE A 72 -5.12 2.55 -2.96
C PHE A 72 -6.25 3.58 -2.85
N ASN A 73 -6.72 4.08 -3.99
CA ASN A 73 -7.90 4.94 -4.07
C ASN A 73 -8.68 4.69 -5.37
N SER A 74 -9.90 5.21 -5.45
CA SER A 74 -10.75 5.21 -6.65
C SER A 74 -10.85 6.58 -7.33
N SER A 75 -10.04 7.54 -6.91
CA SER A 75 -10.02 8.91 -7.48
C SER A 75 -8.93 9.08 -8.55
N GLY A 76 -8.10 8.07 -8.76
CA GLY A 76 -6.91 8.17 -9.61
C GLY A 76 -5.72 8.81 -8.89
N SER A 77 -4.54 8.64 -9.48
CA SER A 77 -3.27 9.21 -8.99
C SER A 77 -2.28 9.33 -10.15
N CYS A 78 -0.99 9.53 -9.87
CA CYS A 78 0.03 9.45 -10.92
C CYS A 78 0.29 8.05 -11.44
N THR A 79 -0.14 7.02 -10.71
CA THR A 79 -0.04 5.62 -11.14
C THR A 79 -1.42 5.01 -11.09
N THR A 80 -1.99 4.70 -12.25
CA THR A 80 -3.42 4.33 -12.35
C THR A 80 -3.65 3.02 -13.08
N LYS A 81 -4.81 2.44 -12.80
CA LYS A 81 -5.37 1.32 -13.54
C LYS A 81 -6.84 1.61 -13.81
N LYS A 82 -7.23 1.58 -15.08
CA LYS A 82 -8.64 1.67 -15.47
C LYS A 82 -9.23 0.27 -15.54
N VAL A 83 -10.36 0.06 -14.88
CA VAL A 83 -11.16 -1.16 -14.99
C VAL A 83 -12.59 -0.72 -15.26
N GLU A 84 -13.10 -1.06 -16.44
CA GLU A 84 -14.38 -0.57 -16.96
C GLU A 84 -14.46 0.98 -16.91
N ASN A 85 -15.45 1.53 -16.22
CA ASN A 85 -15.65 2.98 -16.04
C ASN A 85 -15.02 3.53 -14.75
N LYS A 86 -14.26 2.72 -14.01
CA LYS A 86 -13.60 3.14 -12.76
C LYS A 86 -12.10 3.28 -12.95
N ILE A 87 -11.51 4.26 -12.27
CA ILE A 87 -10.07 4.51 -12.25
C ILE A 87 -9.59 4.25 -10.83
N TYR A 88 -8.57 3.40 -10.70
CA TYR A 88 -7.92 3.12 -9.44
C TYR A 88 -6.54 3.74 -9.43
N GLY A 89 -6.14 4.31 -8.30
CA GLY A 89 -4.82 4.89 -8.07
C GLY A 89 -4.03 4.13 -7.01
N ILE A 90 -2.71 4.20 -7.09
CA ILE A 90 -1.78 3.81 -6.03
C ILE A 90 -0.88 4.99 -5.68
N LEU A 91 -0.86 5.35 -4.39
CA LEU A 91 -0.08 6.43 -3.81
C LEU A 91 0.92 5.84 -2.82
N TYR A 92 2.18 6.24 -2.90
CA TYR A 92 3.22 5.80 -1.98
C TYR A 92 4.28 6.89 -1.83
N ASN A 93 5.03 6.86 -0.72
CA ASN A 93 6.12 7.80 -0.48
C ASN A 93 7.46 7.13 -0.84
N GLU A 94 8.04 7.54 -1.97
CA GLU A 94 9.33 7.06 -2.48
C GLU A 94 10.54 7.42 -1.60
N MET A 95 10.42 8.44 -0.74
CA MET A 95 11.50 8.84 0.18
C MET A 95 11.69 7.86 1.35
N ILE A 96 10.78 6.91 1.55
CA ILE A 96 10.85 5.94 2.63
C ILE A 96 11.52 4.65 2.09
N PRO A 97 12.69 4.27 2.61
CA PRO A 97 13.40 3.05 2.19
C PRO A 97 12.51 1.81 2.12
N GLY A 98 12.55 1.10 1.00
CA GLY A 98 11.80 -0.14 0.74
C GLY A 98 10.35 0.06 0.26
N VAL A 99 9.76 1.24 0.45
CA VAL A 99 8.37 1.51 0.05
C VAL A 99 8.22 1.53 -1.46
N GLU A 100 9.15 2.18 -2.17
CA GLU A 100 9.15 2.19 -3.63
C GLU A 100 9.25 0.76 -4.20
N GLU A 101 10.13 -0.08 -3.64
CA GLU A 101 10.30 -1.46 -4.10
C GLU A 101 9.00 -2.27 -3.94
N ILE A 102 8.33 -2.16 -2.78
CA ILE A 102 7.03 -2.81 -2.56
C ILE A 102 6.00 -2.29 -3.57
N ALA A 103 5.91 -0.96 -3.73
CA ALA A 103 4.95 -0.35 -4.63
C ALA A 103 5.17 -0.80 -6.08
N GLN A 104 6.41 -0.81 -6.57
CA GLN A 104 6.75 -1.25 -7.93
C GLN A 104 6.39 -2.73 -8.17
N LYS A 105 6.63 -3.59 -7.19
CA LYS A 105 6.22 -5.00 -7.27
C LYS A 105 4.69 -5.14 -7.39
N ILE A 106 3.92 -4.37 -6.61
CA ILE A 106 2.46 -4.34 -6.68
C ILE A 106 1.98 -3.76 -8.02
N ILE A 107 2.55 -2.65 -8.48
CA ILE A 107 2.23 -1.99 -9.75
C ILE A 107 2.37 -3.00 -10.90
N LYS A 108 3.50 -3.71 -10.95
CA LYS A 108 3.78 -4.73 -11.95
C LYS A 108 2.81 -5.91 -11.88
N ALA A 109 2.54 -6.45 -10.69
CA ALA A 109 1.64 -7.59 -10.49
C ALA A 109 0.18 -7.26 -10.88
N ASN A 110 -0.22 -5.99 -10.79
CA ASN A 110 -1.60 -5.57 -11.04
C ASN A 110 -1.80 -4.84 -12.37
N GLY A 111 -0.73 -4.51 -13.10
CA GLY A 111 -0.81 -3.78 -14.37
C GLY A 111 -1.22 -2.31 -14.20
N PHE A 112 -0.78 -1.64 -13.14
CA PHE A 112 -0.89 -0.18 -13.07
C PHE A 112 0.13 0.47 -13.99
N THR A 113 -0.22 1.62 -14.56
CA THR A 113 0.65 2.40 -15.43
C THR A 113 0.89 3.79 -14.85
N LYS A 114 2.11 4.30 -14.98
CA LYS A 114 2.45 5.67 -14.58
C LYS A 114 1.93 6.64 -15.64
N THR A 115 1.07 7.57 -15.24
CA THR A 115 0.41 8.55 -16.12
C THR A 115 0.93 9.97 -15.93
N CYS A 116 1.64 10.27 -14.84
CA CYS A 116 2.33 11.55 -14.67
C CYS A 116 3.73 11.50 -15.28
N SER A 117 4.07 12.52 -16.08
CA SER A 117 5.43 12.84 -16.47
C SER A 117 6.20 13.36 -15.24
N LYS A 118 7.47 12.97 -15.11
CA LYS A 118 8.36 13.40 -14.01
C LYS A 118 8.88 14.82 -14.26
#